data_AF-A0A108L5Y6-F1
#
_entry.id   AF-A0A108L5Y6-F1
#
_cell.length_a   1.000
_cell.length_b   1.000
_cell.length_c   1.000
_cell.angle_alpha   90.00
_cell.angle_beta   90.00
_cell.angle_gamma   90.00
#
_symmetry.space_group_name_H-M   'P 1'
#
loop_
_entity.id
_entity.type
_entity.pdbx_description
1 polymer ?
#
loop_
_entity_poly.entity_id
_entity_poly.type
_entity_poly.pdbx_seq_one_letter_code
_entity_poly.pdbx_strand_id
1 'polypeptide(L)'
;MRAMTQPTRPPEAPSGFTWPVRVYYEDTDAGGIVFYANYLKFFERARTEWLRACGIDQRRLADETGAIFIVRSTALDYRAPARLDDTLAITSRPGRIGRASVEFMQEAWRGDTLLVAGQIRIGCVDRTGIRPAAIPPAVLDALQRGPVIDTGHTVLSTRLA
;
A
#
# COMPACT_ATOMS: atom_id res chain seq x y z
N MET A 1 -16.33 -13.78 -27.02
CA MET A 1 -15.61 -13.21 -25.86
C MET A 1 -15.18 -14.36 -24.97
N ARG A 2 -13.87 -14.63 -24.87
CA ARG A 2 -13.37 -15.77 -24.07
C ARG A 2 -13.47 -15.43 -22.58
N ALA A 3 -14.11 -16.32 -21.82
CA ALA A 3 -14.15 -16.27 -20.37
C ALA A 3 -12.71 -16.23 -19.84
N MET A 4 -12.35 -15.13 -19.20
CA MET A 4 -11.07 -14.96 -18.53
C MET A 4 -11.22 -15.63 -17.17
N THR A 5 -10.70 -16.86 -17.06
CA THR A 5 -10.72 -17.64 -15.82
C THR A 5 -10.06 -16.83 -14.72
N GLN A 6 -10.85 -16.37 -13.75
CA GLN A 6 -10.34 -15.75 -12.52
C GLN A 6 -9.49 -16.78 -11.77
N PRO A 7 -8.30 -16.42 -11.27
CA PRO A 7 -7.68 -17.21 -10.23
C PRO A 7 -8.56 -17.08 -8.97
N THR A 8 -9.27 -18.14 -8.62
CA THR A 8 -9.93 -18.23 -7.31
C THR A 8 -8.86 -18.38 -6.23
N ARG A 9 -8.79 -17.41 -5.31
CA ARG A 9 -7.97 -17.52 -4.11
C ARG A 9 -8.70 -18.43 -3.10
N PRO A 10 -8.01 -19.35 -2.40
CA PRO A 10 -8.59 -20.10 -1.28
C PRO A 10 -8.96 -19.18 -0.10
N PRO A 11 -9.82 -19.62 0.84
CA PRO A 11 -10.44 -18.78 1.84
C PRO A 11 -9.47 -18.50 2.99
N GLU A 12 -8.71 -17.42 2.88
CA GLU A 12 -8.13 -16.70 4.01
C GLU A 12 -7.73 -15.32 3.50
N ALA A 13 -8.12 -14.27 4.25
CA ALA A 13 -7.67 -12.91 4.00
C ALA A 13 -6.14 -12.88 3.80
N PRO A 14 -5.61 -11.97 2.97
CA PRO A 14 -4.18 -11.96 2.65
C PRO A 14 -3.34 -11.95 3.93
N SER A 15 -2.55 -13.00 4.13
CA SER A 15 -1.55 -13.07 5.19
C SER A 15 -0.53 -11.94 4.96
N GLY A 16 -0.57 -10.93 5.83
CA GLY A 16 0.29 -9.76 5.71
C GLY A 16 -0.38 -8.46 6.15
N PHE A 17 0.37 -7.37 6.08
CA PHE A 17 -0.11 -6.04 6.46
C PHE A 17 -1.21 -5.56 5.50
N THR A 18 -2.36 -5.20 6.08
CA THR A 18 -3.51 -4.67 5.35
C THR A 18 -3.90 -3.33 5.93
N TRP A 19 -4.08 -2.34 5.06
CA TRP A 19 -4.55 -1.01 5.42
C TRP A 19 -6.01 -0.81 4.99
N PRO A 20 -6.94 -0.51 5.92
CA PRO A 20 -8.33 -0.26 5.57
C PRO A 20 -8.50 1.13 4.94
N VAL A 21 -9.33 1.22 3.90
CA VAL A 21 -9.72 2.47 3.25
C VAL A 21 -11.24 2.51 3.09
N ARG A 22 -11.85 3.64 3.40
CA ARG A 22 -13.23 3.96 3.01
C ARG A 22 -13.19 4.84 1.77
N VAL A 23 -14.03 4.54 0.79
CA VAL A 23 -14.23 5.41 -0.38
C VAL A 23 -15.18 6.55 -0.01
N TYR A 24 -14.73 7.79 -0.22
CA TYR A 24 -15.50 9.01 0.00
C TYR A 24 -15.87 9.71 -1.32
N TYR A 25 -16.72 10.73 -1.26
CA TYR A 25 -17.10 11.54 -2.42
C TYR A 25 -15.90 12.05 -3.22
N GLU A 26 -14.84 12.50 -2.54
CA GLU A 26 -13.60 13.00 -3.17
C GLU A 26 -12.82 11.93 -3.94
N ASP A 27 -13.09 10.65 -3.69
CA ASP A 27 -12.44 9.55 -4.37
C ASP A 27 -13.12 9.21 -5.71
N THR A 28 -14.35 9.65 -5.90
CA THR A 28 -15.20 9.30 -7.05
C THR A 28 -15.17 10.34 -8.17
N ASP A 29 -15.50 9.93 -9.39
CA ASP A 29 -15.68 10.82 -10.55
C ASP A 29 -17.10 10.76 -11.12
N ALA A 30 -17.34 11.47 -12.23
CA ALA A 30 -18.64 11.52 -12.91
C ALA A 30 -19.13 10.15 -13.41
N GLY A 31 -18.26 9.13 -13.46
CA GLY A 31 -18.63 7.74 -13.75
C GLY A 31 -19.26 7.00 -12.57
N GLY A 32 -19.35 7.63 -11.39
CA GLY A 32 -19.94 7.03 -10.18
C GLY A 32 -19.06 5.94 -9.55
N ILE A 33 -17.78 5.89 -9.90
CA ILE A 33 -16.79 4.95 -9.39
C ILE A 33 -15.54 5.71 -8.93
N VAL A 34 -14.65 5.04 -8.20
CA VAL A 34 -13.35 5.61 -7.82
C VAL A 34 -12.55 6.01 -9.06
N PHE A 35 -12.12 7.27 -9.11
CA PHE A 35 -11.24 7.78 -10.15
C PHE A 35 -9.91 7.00 -10.13
N TYR A 36 -9.50 6.45 -11.28
CA TYR A 36 -8.40 5.48 -11.36
C TYR A 36 -7.11 5.93 -10.63
N ALA A 37 -6.77 7.22 -10.69
CA ALA A 37 -5.56 7.75 -10.05
C ALA A 37 -5.62 7.73 -8.51
N ASN A 38 -6.81 7.73 -7.90
CA ASN A 38 -6.96 7.72 -6.45
C ASN A 38 -6.48 6.41 -5.81
N TYR A 39 -6.41 5.30 -6.56
CA TYR A 39 -5.77 4.08 -6.08
C TYR A 39 -4.29 4.29 -5.73
N LEU A 40 -3.58 5.21 -6.38
CA LEU A 40 -2.20 5.56 -6.01
C LEU A 40 -2.12 6.21 -4.63
N LYS A 41 -3.13 7.00 -4.24
CA LYS A 41 -3.24 7.58 -2.89
C LYS A 41 -3.48 6.50 -1.86
N PHE A 42 -4.37 5.55 -2.14
CA PHE A 42 -4.65 4.42 -1.25
C PHE A 42 -3.41 3.54 -1.05
N PHE A 43 -2.70 3.26 -2.15
CA PHE A 43 -1.45 2.54 -2.13
C PHE A 43 -0.34 3.28 -1.38
N GLU A 44 -0.23 4.61 -1.51
CA GLU A 44 0.72 5.39 -0.72
C GLU A 44 0.44 5.29 0.79
N ARG A 45 -0.80 5.54 1.22
CA ARG A 45 -1.22 5.44 2.63
C ARG A 45 -0.85 4.08 3.22
N ALA A 46 -1.14 3.00 2.48
CA ALA A 46 -0.81 1.65 2.92
C ALA A 46 0.71 1.41 3.07
N ARG A 47 1.57 1.94 2.18
CA ARG A 47 3.03 1.82 2.33
C ARG A 47 3.55 2.66 3.49
N THR A 48 3.00 3.85 3.70
CA THR A 48 3.36 4.72 4.82
C THR A 48 3.04 4.05 6.15
N GLU A 49 1.86 3.45 6.28
CA GLU A 49 1.46 2.76 7.51
C GLU A 49 2.16 1.41 7.68
N TRP A 50 2.54 0.75 6.58
CA TRP A 50 3.42 -0.42 6.61
C TRP A 50 4.78 -0.08 7.24
N LEU A 51 5.40 1.03 6.83
CA LEU A 51 6.66 1.50 7.41
C LEU A 51 6.49 1.89 8.88
N ARG A 52 5.39 2.58 9.21
CA ARG A 52 5.06 2.93 10.60
C ARG A 52 4.93 1.70 11.49
N ALA A 53 4.25 0.66 11.01
CA ALA A 53 4.14 -0.61 11.71
C ALA A 53 5.47 -1.36 11.87
N CYS A 54 6.49 -1.03 11.06
CA CYS A 54 7.87 -1.49 11.24
C CYS A 54 8.69 -0.60 12.20
N GLY A 55 8.08 0.42 12.82
CA GLY A 55 8.77 1.39 13.69
C GLY A 55 9.53 2.49 12.93
N ILE A 56 9.29 2.64 11.63
CA ILE A 56 9.94 3.65 10.79
C ILE A 56 9.03 4.87 10.66
N ASP A 57 9.42 5.97 11.31
CA ASP A 57 8.84 7.28 11.06
C ASP A 57 9.64 7.98 9.94
N GLN A 58 8.97 8.31 8.84
CA GLN A 58 9.61 8.84 7.64
C GLN A 58 10.20 10.24 7.85
N ARG A 59 9.57 11.08 8.68
CA ARG A 59 10.06 12.42 8.96
C ARG A 59 11.34 12.35 9.78
N ARG A 60 11.32 11.58 10.88
CA ARG A 60 12.49 11.32 11.71
C ARG A 60 13.63 10.71 10.90
N LEU A 61 13.32 9.71 10.06
CA LEU A 61 14.30 9.12 9.16
C LEU A 61 14.95 10.18 8.25
N ALA A 62 14.16 11.05 7.64
CA ALA A 62 14.66 12.10 6.77
C ALA A 62 15.50 13.14 7.51
N ASP A 63 15.15 13.47 8.75
CA ASP A 63 15.89 14.42 9.59
C ASP A 63 17.22 13.80 10.12
N GLU A 64 17.23 12.51 10.46
CA GLU A 64 18.41 11.81 10.98
C GLU A 64 19.39 11.37 9.89
N THR A 65 18.89 10.98 8.71
CA THR A 65 19.72 10.35 7.65
C THR A 65 19.85 11.18 6.39
N GLY A 66 19.01 12.20 6.21
CA GLY A 66 18.90 12.95 4.96
C GLY A 66 18.31 12.14 3.80
N ALA A 67 17.86 10.90 4.01
CA ALA A 67 17.26 10.07 2.97
C ALA A 67 15.74 10.27 2.90
N ILE A 68 15.21 10.37 1.69
CA ILE A 68 13.77 10.41 1.40
C ILE A 68 13.42 9.41 0.30
N PHE A 69 12.14 9.06 0.20
CA PHE A 69 11.62 8.10 -0.76
C PHE A 69 10.72 8.78 -1.78
N ILE A 70 10.93 8.45 -3.06
CA ILE A 70 10.15 8.98 -4.18
C ILE A 70 9.59 7.85 -5.04
N VAL A 71 8.42 8.04 -5.63
CA VAL A 71 7.89 7.12 -6.63
C VAL A 71 8.66 7.29 -7.94
N ARG A 72 9.28 6.21 -8.42
CA ARG A 72 10.02 6.20 -9.70
C ARG A 72 9.18 5.70 -10.87
N SER A 73 8.34 4.69 -10.64
CA SER A 73 7.42 4.18 -11.66
C SER A 73 6.25 3.42 -11.04
N THR A 74 5.14 3.37 -11.75
CA THR A 74 3.92 2.65 -11.34
C THR A 74 3.36 1.86 -12.52
N ALA A 75 2.90 0.64 -12.28
CA ALA A 75 2.12 -0.15 -13.24
C ALA A 75 0.88 -0.71 -12.54
N LEU A 76 -0.31 -0.38 -13.03
CA LEU A 76 -1.59 -0.75 -12.41
C LEU A 76 -2.47 -1.50 -13.41
N ASP A 77 -3.13 -2.56 -12.94
CA ASP A 77 -4.12 -3.36 -13.64
C ASP A 77 -5.47 -3.22 -12.92
N TYR A 78 -6.44 -2.60 -13.58
CA TYR A 78 -7.77 -2.30 -13.03
C TYR A 78 -8.78 -3.35 -13.48
N ARG A 79 -9.32 -4.12 -12.54
CA ARG A 79 -10.14 -5.32 -12.78
C ARG A 79 -11.61 -5.14 -12.45
N ALA A 80 -11.92 -4.37 -11.41
CA ALA A 80 -13.28 -4.08 -10.99
C ALA A 80 -13.39 -2.70 -10.31
N PRO A 81 -14.53 -2.00 -10.42
CA PRO A 81 -14.70 -0.69 -9.81
C PRO A 81 -15.06 -0.78 -8.31
N ALA A 82 -14.63 0.24 -7.57
CA ALA A 82 -15.18 0.59 -6.26
C ALA A 82 -16.13 1.80 -6.40
N ARG A 83 -17.09 1.91 -5.48
CA ARG A 83 -18.07 3.01 -5.43
C ARG A 83 -18.01 3.72 -4.08
N LEU A 84 -18.71 4.85 -3.99
CA LEU A 84 -18.94 5.55 -2.73
C LEU A 84 -19.36 4.57 -1.65
N ASP A 85 -18.81 4.75 -0.45
CA ASP A 85 -19.03 3.91 0.72
C ASP A 85 -18.52 2.47 0.63
N ASP A 86 -17.77 2.05 -0.40
CA ASP A 86 -17.08 0.77 -0.34
C ASP A 86 -15.99 0.78 0.76
N THR A 87 -15.86 -0.34 1.50
CA THR A 87 -14.67 -0.62 2.34
C THR A 87 -13.66 -1.40 1.52
N LEU A 88 -12.45 -0.87 1.41
CA LEU A 88 -11.35 -1.49 0.71
C LEU A 88 -10.29 -1.97 1.70
N ALA A 89 -9.72 -3.13 1.42
CA ALA A 89 -8.52 -3.64 2.05
C ALA A 89 -7.34 -3.46 1.09
N ILE A 90 -6.37 -2.63 1.47
CA ILE A 90 -5.17 -2.40 0.68
C ILE A 90 -4.04 -3.25 1.24
N THR A 91 -3.55 -4.21 0.47
CA THR A 91 -2.38 -5.01 0.84
C THR A 91 -1.11 -4.36 0.29
N SER A 92 -0.02 -4.46 1.04
CA SER A 92 1.29 -3.97 0.59
C SER A 92 2.39 -4.91 1.01
N ARG A 93 3.19 -5.36 0.05
CA ARG A 93 4.38 -6.18 0.32
C ARG A 93 5.59 -5.70 -0.47
N PRO A 94 6.77 -5.63 0.15
CA PRO A 94 8.01 -5.42 -0.60
C PRO A 94 8.26 -6.62 -1.53
N GLY A 95 8.73 -6.32 -2.73
CA GLY A 95 9.20 -7.25 -3.74
C GLY A 95 10.71 -7.15 -3.85
N ARG A 96 11.21 -6.88 -5.06
CA ARG A 96 12.65 -6.76 -5.30
C ARG A 96 13.23 -5.54 -4.56
N ILE A 97 14.20 -5.79 -3.69
CA ILE A 97 14.98 -4.74 -3.00
C ILE A 97 16.34 -4.61 -3.68
N GLY A 98 16.70 -3.39 -4.07
CA GLY A 98 18.02 -3.03 -4.57
C GLY A 98 18.71 -2.05 -3.61
N ARG A 99 19.93 -1.63 -3.97
CA ARG A 99 20.73 -0.72 -3.13
C ARG A 99 20.06 0.62 -2.84
N ALA A 100 19.36 1.18 -3.83
CA ALA A 100 18.76 2.52 -3.79
C ALA A 100 17.27 2.51 -4.22
N SER A 101 16.63 1.35 -4.24
CA SER A 101 15.21 1.24 -4.61
C SER A 101 14.57 -0.01 -4.05
N VAL A 102 13.25 0.02 -3.92
CA VAL A 102 12.42 -1.12 -3.56
C VAL A 102 11.18 -1.13 -4.44
N GLU A 103 10.79 -2.30 -4.92
CA GLU A 103 9.50 -2.52 -5.56
C GLU A 103 8.47 -2.93 -4.51
N PHE A 104 7.27 -2.37 -4.58
CA PHE A 104 6.12 -2.77 -3.79
C PHE A 104 5.07 -3.38 -4.69
N MET A 105 4.57 -4.55 -4.28
CA MET A 105 3.38 -5.17 -4.85
C MET A 105 2.19 -4.80 -3.96
N GLN A 106 1.15 -4.21 -4.55
CA GLN A 106 0.00 -3.73 -3.83
C GLN A 106 -1.28 -4.14 -4.50
N GLU A 107 -2.31 -4.43 -3.71
CA GLU A 107 -3.60 -4.86 -4.21
C GLU A 107 -4.70 -4.12 -3.44
N ALA A 108 -5.75 -3.71 -4.15
CA ALA A 108 -6.97 -3.19 -3.56
C ALA A 108 -8.07 -4.25 -3.66
N TRP A 109 -8.64 -4.62 -2.52
CA TRP A 109 -9.68 -5.63 -2.41
C TRP A 109 -10.97 -5.04 -1.84
N ARG A 110 -12.13 -5.51 -2.33
CA ARG A 110 -13.44 -5.32 -1.68
C ARG A 110 -14.00 -6.71 -1.37
N GLY A 111 -13.97 -7.09 -0.08
CA GLY A 111 -14.17 -8.48 0.31
C GLY A 111 -13.19 -9.37 -0.48
N ASP A 112 -13.72 -10.39 -1.16
CA ASP A 112 -12.92 -11.32 -1.96
C ASP A 112 -12.68 -10.87 -3.41
N THR A 113 -13.17 -9.67 -3.79
CA THR A 113 -13.00 -9.15 -5.15
C THR A 113 -11.72 -8.31 -5.26
N LEU A 114 -10.77 -8.77 -6.06
CA LEU A 114 -9.62 -7.95 -6.48
C LEU A 114 -10.07 -6.84 -7.41
N LEU A 115 -9.88 -5.59 -6.99
CA LEU A 115 -10.23 -4.41 -7.77
C LEU A 115 -9.06 -3.92 -8.62
N VAL A 116 -7.88 -3.79 -8.01
CA VAL A 116 -6.68 -3.26 -8.66
C VAL A 116 -5.45 -4.00 -8.15
N ALA A 117 -4.57 -4.41 -9.06
CA ALA A 117 -3.22 -4.87 -8.75
C ALA A 117 -2.20 -3.83 -9.21
N GLY A 118 -1.19 -3.55 -8.40
CA GLY A 118 -0.20 -2.51 -8.65
C GLY A 118 1.22 -2.93 -8.33
N GLN A 119 2.15 -2.49 -9.18
CA GLN A 119 3.59 -2.53 -8.94
C GLN A 119 4.11 -1.11 -8.83
N ILE A 120 4.69 -0.74 -7.68
CA ILE A 120 5.17 0.61 -7.40
C ILE A 120 6.66 0.52 -7.08
N ARG A 121 7.50 1.15 -7.91
CA ARG A 121 8.94 1.23 -7.64
C ARG A 121 9.26 2.53 -6.94
N ILE A 122 9.84 2.42 -5.75
CA ILE A 122 10.26 3.52 -4.90
C ILE A 122 11.78 3.65 -4.96
N GLY A 123 12.28 4.86 -5.19
CA GLY A 123 13.70 5.20 -5.12
C GLY A 123 14.04 5.87 -3.81
N CYS A 124 15.19 5.52 -3.22
CA CYS A 124 15.78 6.27 -2.11
C CYS A 124 16.70 7.34 -2.69
N VAL A 125 16.53 8.58 -2.26
CA VAL A 125 17.34 9.72 -2.70
C VAL A 125 17.77 10.57 -1.51
N ASP A 126 18.85 11.32 -1.68
CA ASP A 126 19.20 12.36 -0.72
C ASP A 126 18.19 13.51 -0.79
N ARG A 127 17.85 14.09 0.36
CA ARG A 127 16.79 15.11 0.49
C ARG A 127 17.12 16.42 -0.19
N THR A 128 18.40 16.76 -0.35
CA THR A 128 18.83 18.07 -0.83
C THR A 128 18.90 18.12 -2.35
N GLY A 129 19.59 17.16 -2.95
CA GLY A 129 19.87 17.09 -4.38
C GLY A 129 19.02 16.08 -5.15
N ILE A 130 18.18 15.29 -4.46
CA ILE A 130 17.33 14.25 -5.07
C ILE A 130 18.17 13.26 -5.91
N ARG A 131 19.40 12.96 -5.48
CA ARG A 131 20.28 11.98 -6.14
C ARG A 131 20.11 10.61 -5.51
N PRO A 132 20.27 9.50 -6.26
CA PRO A 132 20.15 8.16 -5.71
C PRO A 132 21.06 7.95 -4.48
N ALA A 133 20.44 7.56 -3.37
CA ALA A 133 21.12 7.26 -2.11
C ALA A 133 20.89 5.80 -1.72
N ALA A 134 21.78 5.24 -0.91
CA ALA A 134 21.55 3.90 -0.37
C ALA A 134 20.35 3.91 0.58
N ILE A 135 19.56 2.85 0.58
CA ILE A 135 18.50 2.66 1.58
C ILE A 135 19.15 2.60 2.97
N PRO A 136 18.70 3.41 3.95
CA PRO A 136 19.25 3.36 5.30
C PRO A 136 19.12 1.95 5.94
N PRO A 137 20.11 1.47 6.72
CA PRO A 137 20.11 0.12 7.27
C PRO A 137 18.82 -0.25 8.03
N ALA A 138 18.30 0.66 8.87
CA ALA A 138 17.06 0.43 9.61
C ALA A 138 15.84 0.18 8.70
N VAL A 139 15.79 0.84 7.55
CA VAL A 139 14.72 0.64 6.57
C VAL A 139 14.95 -0.65 5.78
N LEU A 140 16.20 -0.97 5.42
CA LEU A 140 16.52 -2.24 4.76
C LEU A 140 16.11 -3.43 5.63
N ASP A 141 16.44 -3.39 6.92
CA ASP A 141 16.04 -4.41 7.89
C ASP A 141 14.51 -4.51 8.00
N ALA A 142 13.82 -3.37 8.04
CA ALA A 142 12.35 -3.33 8.04
C ALA A 142 11.78 -3.97 6.78
N LEU A 143 12.29 -3.62 5.59
CA LEU A 143 11.88 -4.18 4.30
C LEU A 143 12.06 -5.71 4.22
N GLN A 144 13.03 -6.26 4.93
CA GLN A 144 13.28 -7.70 4.99
C GLN A 144 12.42 -8.42 6.04
N ARG A 145 12.22 -7.82 7.21
CA ARG A 145 11.43 -8.42 8.30
C ARG A 145 9.92 -8.29 8.11
N GLY A 146 9.48 -7.16 7.56
CA GLY A 146 8.08 -6.75 7.59
C GLY A 146 7.59 -6.30 8.98
N PRO A 147 6.34 -5.84 9.08
CA PRO A 147 5.75 -5.41 10.33
C PRO A 147 5.42 -6.62 11.22
N VAL A 148 5.58 -6.46 12.52
CA VAL A 148 5.09 -7.44 13.50
C VAL A 148 3.59 -7.25 13.60
N ILE A 149 2.81 -8.19 13.08
CA ILE A 149 1.36 -8.16 13.20
C ILE A 149 1.02 -8.74 14.57
N ASP A 150 0.69 -7.88 15.53
CA ASP A 150 0.00 -8.33 16.74
C ASP A 150 -1.39 -8.79 16.32
N THR A 151 -1.67 -10.08 16.47
CA THR A 151 -2.95 -10.70 16.11
C THR A 151 -4.07 -10.35 17.09
N GLY A 152 -3.80 -9.53 18.11
CA GLY A 152 -4.80 -9.08 19.07
C GLY A 152 -5.24 -7.64 18.84
N HIS A 153 -6.37 -7.42 18.15
CA HIS A 153 -7.26 -6.31 18.51
C HIS A 153 -8.74 -6.69 18.32
N THR A 154 -9.36 -7.01 19.45
CA THR A 154 -10.81 -7.03 19.68
C THR A 154 -11.41 -5.68 19.30
N VAL A 155 -12.38 -5.70 18.38
CA VAL A 155 -13.18 -4.52 18.04
C VAL A 155 -13.99 -4.12 19.28
N LEU A 156 -13.76 -2.91 19.78
CA LEU A 156 -14.63 -2.29 20.78
C LEU A 156 -16.02 -2.08 20.16
N SER A 157 -16.96 -2.94 20.53
CA SER A 157 -18.38 -2.80 20.25
C SER A 157 -18.92 -1.66 21.13
N THR A 158 -18.96 -0.45 20.58
CA THR A 158 -19.73 0.63 21.18
C THR A 158 -21.21 0.40 20.85
N ARG A 159 -21.92 -0.32 21.72
CA ARG A 159 -23.39 -0.28 21.75
C ARG A 159 -23.81 1.08 22.28
N LEU A 160 -24.38 1.92 21.42
CA LEU A 160 -25.16 3.07 21.84
C LEU A 160 -26.55 2.57 22.26
N ALA A 161 -26.93 2.91 23.48
CA ALA A 161 -28.27 2.76 24.04
C ALA A 161 -29.22 3.83 23.49
#